data_AF-A0A954FW43-F1
#
_entry.id   AF-A0A954FW43-F1
#
_cell.length_a   1.000
_cell.length_b   1.000
_cell.length_c   1.000
_cell.angle_alpha   90.00
_cell.angle_beta   90.00
_cell.angle_gamma   90.00
#
_symmetry.space_group_name_H-M   'P 1'
#
loop_
_entity.id
_entity.type
_entity.pdbx_description
1 polymer ?
#
loop_
_entity_poly.entity_id
_entity_poly.type
_entity_poly.pdbx_seq_one_letter_code
_entity_poly.pdbx_strand_id
1 'polypeptide(L)' 'APVPMRGKRNEPAFVKHTCACLAELHNKTVEEMAEITTANAKSLFKIN' A
#
# COMPACT_ATOMS: atom_id res chain seq x y z
N ALA A 1 9.51 0.06 -9.48
CA ALA A 1 9.33 -0.75 -8.26
C ALA A 1 9.69 0.09 -7.04
N PRO A 2 9.08 -0.13 -5.86
CA PRO A 2 9.39 0.60 -4.62
C PRO A 2 10.88 0.46 -4.25
N VAL A 3 11.40 1.35 -3.39
CA VAL A 3 12.84 1.44 -3.07
C VAL A 3 13.49 0.08 -2.78
N PRO A 4 12.91 -0.81 -1.93
CA PRO A 4 13.51 -2.12 -1.65
C PRO A 4 13.60 -3.07 -2.86
N MET A 5 12.78 -2.83 -3.89
CA MET A 5 12.66 -3.68 -5.08
C MET A 5 13.14 -2.97 -6.36
N ARG A 6 13.84 -1.83 -6.22
CA ARG A 6 14.34 -1.04 -7.35
C ARG A 6 15.28 -1.88 -8.23
N GLY A 7 15.19 -1.72 -9.54
CA GLY A 7 15.93 -2.53 -10.51
C GLY A 7 15.26 -3.86 -10.91
N LYS A 8 14.22 -4.31 -10.19
CA LYS A 8 13.36 -5.43 -10.59
C LYS A 8 12.10 -4.92 -11.30
N ARG A 9 11.48 -5.78 -12.14
CA ARG A 9 10.14 -5.51 -12.71
C ARG A 9 9.16 -5.23 -11.58
N ASN A 10 8.33 -4.21 -11.72
CA ASN A 10 7.34 -3.89 -10.70
C ASN A 10 6.20 -4.92 -10.74
N GLU A 11 5.90 -5.53 -9.59
CA GLU A 11 4.87 -6.56 -9.45
C GLU A 11 3.85 -6.16 -8.37
N PRO A 12 2.57 -6.58 -8.45
CA PRO A 12 1.55 -6.26 -7.45
C PRO A 12 1.94 -6.66 -6.02
N ALA A 13 2.71 -7.74 -5.86
CA ALA A 13 3.23 -8.19 -4.57
C ALA A 13 4.12 -7.13 -3.86
N PHE A 14 4.59 -6.11 -4.56
CA PHE A 14 5.45 -5.06 -4.00
C PHE A 14 4.65 -3.90 -3.39
N VAL A 15 3.33 -3.85 -3.55
CA VAL A 15 2.47 -2.80 -2.96
C VAL A 15 2.62 -2.74 -1.44
N LYS A 16 2.94 -3.85 -0.77
CA LYS A 16 3.24 -3.89 0.66
C LYS A 16 4.35 -2.92 1.09
N HIS A 17 5.36 -2.69 0.25
CA HIS A 17 6.45 -1.75 0.55
C HIS A 17 5.98 -0.29 0.45
N THR A 18 5.08 0.00 -0.49
CA THR A 18 4.43 1.31 -0.58
C THR A 18 3.52 1.54 0.63
N CYS A 19 2.74 0.53 1.03
CA CYS A 19 1.89 0.60 2.22
C CYS A 19 2.71 0.89 3.49
N ALA A 20 3.82 0.19 3.69
CA ALA A 20 4.72 0.42 4.83
C ALA A 20 5.30 1.85 4.84
N CYS A 21 5.75 2.35 3.68
CA CYS A 21 6.24 3.72 3.57
C CYS A 21 5.16 4.77 3.89
N LEU A 22 3.92 4.54 3.46
CA LEU A 22 2.79 5.42 3.83
C LEU A 22 2.47 5.33 5.32
N ALA A 23 2.49 4.13 5.90
CA ALA A 23 2.23 3.93 7.33
C ALA A 23 3.22 4.72 8.18
N GLU A 24 4.52 4.65 7.87
CA GLU A 24 5.56 5.44 8.52
C GLU A 24 5.32 6.95 8.36
N LEU A 25 5.06 7.41 7.12
CA LEU A 25 4.83 8.83 6.83
C LEU A 25 3.62 9.41 7.59
N HIS A 26 2.58 8.60 7.80
CA HIS A 26 1.34 9.01 8.44
C HIS A 26 1.27 8.62 9.93
N ASN A 27 2.35 8.08 10.50
CA ASN A 27 2.44 7.66 11.90
C ASN A 27 1.33 6.66 12.28
N LYS A 28 1.14 5.64 11.43
CA LYS A 28 0.14 4.57 11.55
C LYS A 28 0.82 3.21 11.50
N THR A 29 0.11 2.16 11.92
CA THR A 29 0.56 0.79 11.65
C THR A 29 0.34 0.42 10.18
N VAL A 30 1.03 -0.62 9.72
CA VAL A 30 0.87 -1.12 8.35
C VAL A 30 -0.55 -1.68 8.16
N GLU A 31 -1.10 -2.31 9.19
CA GLU A 31 -2.44 -2.86 9.24
C GLU A 31 -3.50 -1.75 9.10
N GLU A 32 -3.39 -0.68 9.89
CA GLU A 32 -4.28 0.48 9.79
C GLU A 32 -4.22 1.12 8.40
N MET A 33 -3.02 1.28 7.84
CA MET A 33 -2.85 1.84 6.50
C MET A 33 -3.46 0.93 5.42
N ALA A 34 -3.31 -0.39 5.57
CA ALA A 34 -3.92 -1.36 4.67
C ALA A 34 -5.45 -1.31 4.74
N GLU A 35 -6.03 -1.19 5.93
CA GLU A 35 -7.48 -1.04 6.12
C GLU A 35 -8.00 0.25 5.48
N ILE A 36 -7.37 1.39 5.75
CA ILE A 36 -7.76 2.70 5.21
C ILE A 36 -7.71 2.68 3.68
N THR A 37 -6.59 2.23 3.11
CA THR A 37 -6.42 2.22 1.64
C THR A 37 -7.37 1.22 0.98
N THR A 38 -7.64 0.08 1.61
CA THR A 38 -8.62 -0.90 1.14
C THR A 38 -10.04 -0.33 1.16
N ALA A 39 -10.46 0.29 2.27
CA ALA A 39 -11.78 0.91 2.38
C ALA A 39 -11.97 2.01 1.32
N ASN A 40 -10.95 2.83 1.10
CA ASN A 40 -10.96 3.87 0.06
C ASN A 40 -11.09 3.27 -1.34
N ALA A 41 -10.31 2.22 -1.66
CA ALA A 41 -10.38 1.54 -2.95
C ALA A 41 -11.78 0.91 -3.18
N LYS A 42 -12.34 0.23 -2.18
CA LYS A 42 -13.70 -0.33 -2.24
C LYS A 42 -14.74 0.76 -2.51
N SER A 43 -14.66 1.88 -1.80
CA SER A 43 -15.57 3.02 -1.97
C SER A 43 -15.46 3.66 -3.35
N LEU A 44 -14.23 3.85 -3.85
CA LEU A 44 -13.95 4.50 -5.13
C LEU A 44 -14.34 3.63 -6.32
N PHE A 45 -13.94 2.35 -6.31
CA PHE A 45 -14.12 1.44 -7.43
C PHE A 45 -15.40 0.59 -7.34
N LYS A 46 -16.18 0.72 -6.27
CA LYS A 46 -17.42 -0.04 -6.02
C LYS A 46 -17.20 -1.55 -6.07
N ILE A 47 -16.14 -2.00 -5.39
CA ILE A 47 -15.75 -3.41 -5.29
C ILE A 47 -15.94 -3.90 -3.84
N ASN A 48 -16.43 -5.12 -3.68
CA ASN A 48 -16.74 -5.73 -2.38
C ASN A 48 -15.63 -6.65 -1.89
#